data_AF-A0A381U6R9-F1
#
_entry.id   AF-A0A381U6R9-F1
#
_cell.length_a   1.000
_cell.length_b   1.000
_cell.length_c   1.000
_cell.angle_alpha   90.00
_cell.angle_beta   90.00
_cell.angle_gamma   90.00
#
_symmetry.space_group_name_H-M   'P 1'
#
loop_
_entity.id
_entity.type
_entity.pdbx_description
1 polymer ?
#
loop_
_entity_poly.entity_id
_entity_poly.type
_entity_poly.pdbx_seq_one_letter_code
_entity_poly.pdbx_strand_id
1 'polypeptide(L)'
;MRDNPIKATVDFNLDGTQHGFLKVPYSGDDSAWGAIMVPITVIKNGEGPTALFTGANHGDEYEGPIALWCLAAELSAERINGRVIIVPAMNYPAFKAGKRTS
;
A
#
# COMPACT_ATOMS: atom_id res chain seq x y z
N MET A 1 12.34 15.58 14.54
CA MET A 1 11.59 14.32 14.31
C MET A 1 12.61 13.22 14.02
N ARG A 2 12.35 11.96 14.41
CA ARG A 2 13.17 10.80 14.03
C ARG A 2 12.66 10.22 12.71
N ASP A 3 13.52 9.55 11.97
CA ASP A 3 13.13 8.87 10.74
C ASP A 3 12.11 7.76 11.02
N ASN A 4 11.14 7.60 10.13
CA ASN A 4 10.18 6.51 10.20
C ASN A 4 10.90 5.18 9.83
N PRO A 5 10.73 4.10 10.63
CA PRO A 5 11.43 2.83 10.39
C PRO A 5 10.87 2.03 9.20
N ILE A 6 9.71 2.42 8.66
CA ILE A 6 9.07 1.77 7.51
C ILE A 6 9.95 1.98 6.27
N LYS A 7 10.18 0.89 5.52
CA LYS A 7 10.88 0.93 4.23
C LYS A 7 9.95 0.45 3.13
N ALA A 8 9.81 1.26 2.08
CA ALA A 8 9.12 0.84 0.86
C ALA A 8 10.02 -0.07 0.03
N THR A 9 9.44 -1.06 -0.63
CA THR A 9 10.13 -1.90 -1.62
C THR A 9 9.92 -1.42 -3.06
N VAL A 10 9.30 -0.25 -3.22
CA VAL A 10 9.01 0.40 -4.50
C VAL A 10 9.76 1.73 -4.58
N ASP A 11 10.09 2.16 -5.80
CA ASP A 11 10.62 3.49 -6.06
C ASP A 11 9.48 4.42 -6.50
N PHE A 12 9.13 5.41 -5.68
CA PHE A 12 8.03 6.34 -5.97
C PHE A 12 8.26 7.24 -7.18
N ASN A 13 9.49 7.34 -7.68
CA ASN A 13 9.86 8.23 -8.78
C ASN A 13 10.05 7.50 -10.12
N LEU A 14 10.16 6.16 -10.09
CA LEU A 14 10.30 5.36 -11.29
C LEU A 14 8.96 5.31 -12.05
N ASP A 15 9.00 5.66 -13.34
CA ASP A 15 7.86 5.53 -14.25
C ASP A 15 7.53 4.05 -14.51
N GLY A 16 6.27 3.77 -14.81
CA GLY A 16 5.70 2.44 -14.95
C GLY A 16 4.83 2.02 -13.76
N THR A 17 4.53 0.73 -13.70
CA THR A 17 3.74 0.10 -12.64
C THR A 17 4.63 -0.75 -11.75
N GLN A 18 4.56 -0.53 -10.44
CA GLN A 18 5.32 -1.29 -9.43
C GLN A 18 4.37 -1.83 -8.36
N HIS A 19 4.50 -3.11 -8.05
CA HIS A 19 3.81 -3.76 -6.93
C HIS A 19 4.85 -4.14 -5.88
N GLY A 20 4.55 -3.87 -4.61
CA GLY A 20 5.47 -4.18 -3.53
C GLY A 20 4.83 -3.98 -2.16
N PHE A 21 5.66 -3.63 -1.18
CA PHE A 21 5.26 -3.53 0.20
C PHE A 21 5.85 -2.29 0.88
N LEU A 22 5.11 -1.76 1.85
CA LEU A 22 5.67 -1.02 2.96
C LEU A 22 6.05 -2.04 4.04
N LYS A 23 7.35 -2.26 4.23
CA LYS A 23 7.90 -3.13 5.26
C LYS A 23 7.93 -2.38 6.58
N VAL A 24 6.99 -2.70 7.46
CA VAL A 24 6.90 -2.14 8.83
C VAL A 24 7.61 -3.10 9.79
N PRO A 25 8.76 -2.72 10.39
CA PRO A 25 9.43 -3.60 11.34
C PRO A 25 8.53 -3.97 12.51
N TYR A 26 8.48 -5.25 12.85
CA TYR A 26 7.68 -5.76 13.96
C TYR A 26 8.44 -6.90 14.64
N SER A 27 8.71 -6.75 15.93
CA SER A 27 9.36 -7.77 16.76
C SER A 27 8.32 -8.36 17.70
N GLY A 28 7.98 -9.62 17.50
CA GLY A 28 7.07 -10.40 18.35
C GLY A 28 7.72 -11.72 18.79
N ASP A 29 7.10 -12.41 19.73
CA ASP A 29 7.57 -13.72 20.22
C ASP A 29 7.63 -14.77 19.10
N ASP A 30 6.76 -14.62 18.10
CA ASP A 30 6.70 -15.45 16.89
C ASP A 30 7.77 -15.08 15.85
N SER A 31 8.31 -13.86 15.90
CA SER A 31 9.31 -13.37 14.97
C SER A 31 10.13 -12.21 15.55
N ALA A 32 11.30 -12.55 16.11
CA ALA A 32 12.22 -11.57 16.72
C ALA A 32 12.73 -10.51 15.72
N TRP A 33 12.74 -10.81 14.41
CA TRP A 33 13.14 -9.88 13.34
C TRP A 33 12.09 -9.80 12.23
N GLY A 34 10.82 -9.79 12.63
CA GLY A 34 9.69 -9.77 11.72
C GLY A 34 9.41 -8.42 11.07
N ALA A 35 8.43 -8.45 10.16
CA ALA A 35 7.85 -7.24 9.59
C ALA A 35 6.40 -7.48 9.15
N ILE A 36 5.56 -6.45 9.29
CA ILE A 36 4.27 -6.39 8.63
C ILE A 36 4.49 -5.86 7.21
N MET A 37 4.12 -6.64 6.22
CA MET A 37 4.28 -6.31 4.80
C MET A 37 2.97 -5.73 4.26
N VAL A 38 2.79 -4.41 4.40
CA VAL A 38 1.57 -3.73 3.93
C VAL A 38 1.63 -3.60 2.41
N PRO A 39 0.66 -4.11 1.64
CA PRO A 39 0.70 -4.06 0.18
C PRO A 39 0.60 -2.63 -0.34
N ILE A 40 1.40 -2.30 -1.35
CA ILE A 40 1.37 -1.02 -2.06
C ILE A 40 1.56 -1.23 -3.56
N THR A 41 0.85 -0.45 -4.36
CA THR A 41 1.09 -0.31 -5.79
C THR A 41 1.37 1.17 -6.10
N VAL A 42 2.41 1.43 -6.90
CA VAL A 42 2.73 2.76 -7.41
C VAL A 42 2.70 2.70 -8.93
N ILE A 43 1.91 3.59 -9.52
CA ILE A 43 1.81 3.75 -10.97
C ILE A 43 2.18 5.20 -11.27
N LYS A 44 3.21 5.43 -12.06
CA LYS A 44 3.67 6.77 -12.43
C LYS A 44 3.92 6.83 -13.93
N ASN A 45 3.47 7.91 -14.57
CA ASN A 45 3.78 8.19 -15.97
C ASN A 45 3.75 9.70 -16.22
N GLY A 46 4.82 10.24 -16.80
CA GLY A 46 4.91 11.67 -17.13
C GLY A 46 4.80 12.60 -15.92
N GLU A 47 4.29 13.80 -16.16
CA GLU A 47 4.11 14.86 -15.17
C GLU A 47 2.62 15.11 -14.86
N GLY A 48 2.31 15.32 -13.58
CA GLY A 48 0.94 15.52 -13.13
C GLY A 48 0.81 15.36 -11.61
N PRO A 49 -0.41 15.52 -11.06
CA PRO A 49 -0.65 15.39 -9.63
C PRO A 49 -0.40 13.96 -9.12
N THR A 50 -0.23 13.84 -7.81
CA THR A 50 -0.22 12.54 -7.11
C THR A 50 -1.54 12.33 -6.38
N ALA A 51 -2.19 11.19 -6.60
CA ALA A 51 -3.31 10.72 -5.81
C ALA A 51 -2.89 9.54 -4.92
N LEU A 52 -3.31 9.57 -3.65
CA LEU A 52 -3.16 8.47 -2.70
C LEU A 52 -4.52 7.87 -2.40
N PHE A 53 -4.67 6.58 -2.67
CA PHE A 53 -5.86 5.81 -2.35
C PHE A 53 -5.55 4.81 -1.23
N THR A 54 -6.40 4.80 -0.20
CA THR A 54 -6.27 3.90 0.95
C THR A 54 -7.58 3.17 1.21
N GLY A 55 -7.51 1.86 1.45
CA GLY A 55 -8.64 1.02 1.88
C GLY A 55 -8.35 0.35 3.21
N ALA A 56 -9.36 -0.28 3.79
CA ALA A 56 -9.32 -0.94 5.11
C ALA A 56 -8.55 -0.12 6.15
N ASN A 57 -9.01 1.12 6.36
CA ASN A 57 -8.64 1.87 7.55
C ASN A 57 -9.06 1.09 8.81
N HIS A 58 -10.27 0.53 8.75
CA HIS A 58 -10.70 -0.57 9.60
C HIS A 58 -10.69 -1.87 8.79
N GLY A 59 -10.34 -2.99 9.43
CA GLY A 59 -10.13 -4.26 8.74
C GLY A 59 -11.40 -5.00 8.31
N ASP A 60 -12.56 -4.57 8.78
CA ASP A 60 -13.88 -5.14 8.50
C ASP A 60 -14.69 -4.33 7.46
N GLU A 61 -14.06 -3.38 6.78
CA GLU A 61 -14.65 -2.53 5.72
C GLU A 61 -14.07 -2.92 4.34
N TYR A 62 -14.85 -3.61 3.48
CA TYR A 62 -14.31 -4.37 2.34
C TYR A 62 -14.46 -3.71 0.97
N GLU A 63 -15.40 -2.76 0.79
CA GLU A 63 -15.68 -2.13 -0.50
C GLU A 63 -14.46 -1.37 -1.02
N GLY A 64 -13.80 -0.60 -0.14
CA GLY A 64 -12.57 0.12 -0.45
C GLY A 64 -11.45 -0.82 -0.90
N PRO A 65 -11.03 -1.79 -0.07
CA PRO A 65 -10.00 -2.76 -0.46
C PRO A 65 -10.29 -3.49 -1.77
N ILE A 66 -11.52 -3.98 -1.99
CA ILE A 66 -11.91 -4.67 -3.23
C ILE A 66 -11.70 -3.75 -4.43
N ALA A 67 -12.25 -2.54 -4.39
CA ALA A 67 -12.11 -1.57 -5.48
C ALA A 67 -10.64 -1.23 -5.76
N LEU A 68 -9.82 -1.09 -4.71
CA LEU A 68 -8.42 -0.74 -4.83
C LEU A 68 -7.53 -1.89 -5.32
N TRP A 69 -7.85 -3.15 -4.98
CA TRP A 69 -7.17 -4.30 -5.58
C TRP A 69 -7.50 -4.45 -7.05
N CYS A 70 -8.76 -4.25 -7.45
CA CYS A 70 -9.14 -4.20 -8.87
C CYS A 70 -8.38 -3.08 -9.60
N LEU A 71 -8.37 -1.86 -9.03
CA LEU A 71 -7.65 -0.72 -9.62
C LEU A 71 -6.15 -1.00 -9.77
N ALA A 72 -5.52 -1.58 -8.75
CA ALA A 72 -4.10 -1.93 -8.79
C ALA A 72 -3.77 -3.01 -9.84
N ALA A 73 -4.72 -3.92 -10.13
CA ALA A 73 -4.55 -4.95 -11.13
C ALA A 73 -4.80 -4.46 -12.58
N GLU A 74 -5.69 -3.48 -12.76
CA GLU A 74 -6.18 -3.08 -14.09
C GLU A 74 -5.60 -1.74 -14.60
N LEU A 75 -5.18 -0.83 -13.71
CA LEU A 75 -4.66 0.47 -14.11
C LEU A 75 -3.23 0.33 -14.64
N SER A 76 -3.02 0.66 -15.90
CA SER A 76 -1.71 0.72 -16.53
C SER A 76 -1.14 2.14 -16.54
N ALA A 77 0.19 2.27 -16.54
CA ALA A 77 0.88 3.56 -16.47
C ALA A 77 0.55 4.47 -17.66
N GLU A 78 0.30 3.89 -18.84
CA GLU A 78 -0.01 4.61 -20.07
C GLU A 78 -1.37 5.34 -20.00
N ARG A 79 -2.22 5.00 -19.03
CA ARG A 79 -3.56 5.59 -18.85
C ARG A 79 -3.56 6.80 -17.90
N ILE A 80 -2.42 7.20 -17.35
CA ILE A 80 -2.33 8.33 -16.43
C ILE A 80 -1.27 9.36 -16.87
N ASN A 81 -1.41 10.59 -16.38
CA ASN A 81 -0.36 11.62 -16.37
C ASN A 81 -0.20 12.12 -14.92
N GLY A 82 0.92 11.79 -14.29
CA GLY A 82 1.15 12.00 -12.86
C GLY A 82 1.44 10.68 -12.14
N ARG A 83 0.89 10.51 -10.94
CA ARG A 83 1.15 9.34 -10.09
C ARG A 83 -0.07 8.90 -9.28
N VAL A 84 -0.28 7.60 -9.21
CA VAL A 84 -1.29 6.95 -8.38
C VAL A 84 -0.59 6.01 -7.41
N ILE A 85 -0.83 6.22 -6.11
CA ILE A 85 -0.33 5.35 -5.03
C ILE A 85 -1.52 4.66 -4.39
N ILE A 86 -1.51 3.33 -4.34
CA ILE A 86 -2.63 2.52 -3.88
C ILE A 86 -2.17 1.66 -2.71
N VAL A 87 -2.79 1.84 -1.55
CA VAL A 87 -2.62 1.02 -0.34
C VAL A 87 -3.97 0.37 -0.03
N PRO A 88 -4.29 -0.80 -0.61
CA PRO A 88 -5.64 -1.36 -0.54
C PRO A 88 -6.05 -1.76 0.89
N ALA A 89 -5.09 -2.07 1.75
CA ALA A 89 -5.33 -2.36 3.17
C ALA A 89 -4.32 -1.64 4.07
N MET A 90 -4.67 -0.44 4.50
CA MET A 90 -3.81 0.44 5.30
C MET A 90 -3.58 -0.12 6.71
N ASN A 91 -4.64 -0.54 7.40
CA ASN A 91 -4.52 -1.30 8.65
C ASN A 91 -4.45 -2.79 8.36
N TYR A 92 -3.34 -3.21 7.75
CA TYR A 92 -3.18 -4.59 7.27
C TYR A 92 -3.33 -5.66 8.37
N PRO A 93 -2.86 -5.48 9.63
CA PRO A 93 -3.14 -6.43 10.69
C PRO A 93 -4.63 -6.60 11.00
N ALA A 94 -5.37 -5.49 11.10
CA ALA A 94 -6.81 -5.53 11.34
C ALA A 94 -7.56 -6.18 10.17
N PHE A 95 -7.17 -5.85 8.92
CA PHE A 95 -7.73 -6.45 7.71
C PHE A 95 -7.54 -7.96 7.68
N LYS A 96 -6.33 -8.45 7.97
CA LYS A 96 -6.07 -9.89 8.07
C LYS A 96 -6.89 -10.58 9.15
N ALA A 97 -7.26 -9.85 10.21
CA ALA A 97 -8.08 -10.38 11.30
C ALA A 97 -9.59 -10.23 11.06
N GLY A 98 -10.03 -9.52 10.00
CA GLY A 98 -11.44 -9.19 9.77
C GLY A 98 -12.05 -8.37 10.91
N LYS A 99 -11.24 -7.53 11.56
CA LYS A 99 -11.63 -6.73 12.73
C LYS A 99 -11.53 -5.25 12.43
N ARG A 100 -12.34 -4.47 13.15
CA ARG A 100 -12.23 -3.02 13.11
C ARG A 100 -10.83 -2.50 13.44
N THR A 101 -10.15 -3.09 14.44
CA THR A 101 -8.82 -2.68 14.92
C THR A 101 -7.87 -3.88 15.04
N SER A 102 -6.56 -3.60 15.12
CA SER A 102 -5.46 -4.56 15.23
C SER A 102 -5.20 -5.00 16.66
#